data_AF-W1XS14-F1
#
_entry.id   AF-W1XS14-F1
#
_cell.length_a   1.000
_cell.length_b   1.000
_cell.length_c   1.000
_cell.angle_alpha   90.00
_cell.angle_beta   90.00
_cell.angle_gamma   90.00
#
_symmetry.space_group_name_H-M   'P 1'
#
loop_
_entity.id
_entity.type
_entity.pdbx_description
1 polymer ?
#
loop_
_entity_poly.entity_id
_entity_poly.type
_entity_poly.pdbx_seq_one_letter_code
_entity_poly.pdbx_strand_id
1 'polypeptide(L)'
;IDYILRKYLHWSSYTACKKGVVIAFGSMYGNTRAIAQQLAKQLSKRGVTDIKIYDVSKTNASYIIADAWKYTNLVTIAPTYNLNLSLPMENFIHELKALNFQNHK
;
A
#
# COMPACT_ATOMS: atom_id res chain seq x y z
N ILE A 1 -2.25 -1.95 -30.65
CA ILE A 1 -0.80 -1.81 -30.35
C ILE A 1 -0.53 -0.51 -29.61
N ASP A 2 -0.92 0.64 -30.16
CA ASP A 2 -0.67 1.97 -29.56
C ASP A 2 -1.18 2.12 -28.10
N TYR A 3 -2.35 1.58 -27.76
CA TYR A 3 -2.86 1.55 -26.38
C TYR A 3 -1.88 0.91 -25.39
N ILE A 4 -1.28 -0.22 -25.75
CA ILE A 4 -0.37 -0.98 -24.89
C ILE A 4 0.94 -0.20 -24.72
N LEU A 5 1.47 0.37 -25.79
CA LEU A 5 2.68 1.20 -25.74
C LEU A 5 2.51 2.42 -24.84
N ARG A 6 1.38 3.11 -24.93
CA ARG A 6 1.07 4.25 -24.04
C ARG A 6 1.00 3.84 -22.57
N LYS A 7 0.41 2.67 -22.27
CA LYS A 7 0.36 2.13 -20.90
C LYS A 7 1.75 1.77 -20.38
N TYR A 8 2.56 1.09 -21.18
CA TYR A 8 3.94 0.74 -20.81
C TYR A 8 4.80 1.98 -20.57
N LEU A 9 4.70 2.99 -21.44
CA LEU A 9 5.41 4.26 -21.26
C LEU A 9 5.02 4.94 -19.94
N HIS A 10 3.72 4.97 -19.63
CA HIS A 10 3.22 5.55 -18.37
C HIS A 10 3.68 4.76 -17.13
N TRP A 11 3.67 3.42 -17.18
CA TRP A 11 4.15 2.60 -16.06
C TRP A 11 5.66 2.69 -15.87
N SER A 12 6.42 2.86 -16.96
CA SER A 12 7.87 3.05 -16.90
C SER A 12 8.28 4.37 -16.23
N SER A 13 7.40 5.38 -16.21
CA SER A 13 7.66 6.65 -15.52
C SER A 13 7.36 6.60 -14.01
N TYR A 14 6.95 5.44 -13.49
CA TYR A 14 6.59 5.23 -12.08
C TYR A 14 5.55 6.24 -11.56
N THR A 15 4.70 6.76 -12.45
CA THR A 15 3.72 7.79 -12.10
C THR A 15 2.41 7.14 -11.67
N ALA A 16 1.94 7.49 -10.48
CA ALA A 16 0.66 6.99 -9.97
C ALA A 16 -0.52 7.36 -10.90
N CYS A 17 -1.37 6.37 -11.20
CA CYS A 17 -2.52 6.55 -12.09
C CYS A 17 -3.73 7.19 -11.39
N LYS A 18 -3.86 7.03 -10.06
CA LYS A 18 -5.03 7.47 -9.29
C LYS A 18 -4.64 8.17 -8.00
N LYS A 19 -5.30 9.30 -7.73
CA LYS A 19 -5.22 9.96 -6.42
C LYS A 19 -5.98 9.14 -5.40
N GLY A 20 -5.29 8.71 -4.35
CA GLY A 20 -5.87 7.92 -3.27
C GLY A 20 -4.80 7.42 -2.31
N VAL A 21 -5.23 6.61 -1.35
CA VAL A 21 -4.35 6.07 -0.31
C VAL A 21 -4.56 4.58 -0.15
N VAL A 22 -3.49 3.81 -0.24
CA VAL A 22 -3.46 2.40 0.14
C VAL A 22 -2.88 2.31 1.55
N ILE A 23 -3.61 1.65 2.45
CA ILE A 23 -3.20 1.41 3.84
C ILE A 23 -2.98 -0.10 3.97
N ALA A 24 -1.72 -0.53 4.01
CA ALA A 24 -1.36 -1.91 4.28
C ALA A 24 -1.05 -2.05 5.77
N PHE A 25 -1.79 -2.88 6.49
CA PHE A 25 -1.55 -3.10 7.92
C PHE A 25 -1.31 -4.57 8.26
N GLY A 26 -0.42 -4.82 9.21
CA GLY A 26 -0.30 -6.10 9.91
C GLY A 26 -0.94 -5.99 11.29
N SER A 27 -1.63 -7.02 11.76
CA SER A 27 -2.26 -7.00 13.08
C SER A 27 -2.36 -8.40 13.67
N MET A 28 -1.78 -8.61 14.85
CA MET A 28 -1.94 -9.87 15.60
C MET A 28 -3.22 -9.88 16.43
N TYR A 29 -3.43 -8.84 17.26
CA TYR A 29 -4.54 -8.78 18.23
C TYR A 29 -5.66 -7.78 17.88
N GLY A 30 -5.56 -7.10 16.74
CA GLY A 30 -6.59 -6.15 16.27
C GLY A 30 -6.31 -4.68 16.56
N ASN A 31 -5.36 -4.37 17.45
CA ASN A 31 -5.02 -2.98 17.79
C ASN A 31 -4.57 -2.18 16.57
N THR A 32 -3.67 -2.74 15.77
CA THR A 32 -3.18 -2.09 14.56
C THR A 32 -4.27 -1.93 13.50
N ARG A 33 -5.24 -2.87 13.45
CA ARG A 33 -6.42 -2.75 12.58
C ARG A 33 -7.28 -1.56 12.97
N ALA A 34 -7.50 -1.33 14.27
CA ALA A 34 -8.27 -0.19 14.75
C ALA A 34 -7.57 1.14 14.38
N ILE A 35 -6.24 1.21 14.49
CA ILE A 35 -5.45 2.38 14.07
C ILE A 35 -5.60 2.62 12.56
N ALA A 36 -5.49 1.58 11.73
CA ALA A 36 -5.66 1.69 10.29
C ALA A 36 -7.06 2.20 9.89
N GLN A 37 -8.10 1.71 10.56
CA GLN A 37 -9.48 2.17 10.35
C GLN A 37 -9.67 3.62 10.78
N GLN A 38 -9.09 4.02 11.92
CA GLN A 38 -9.16 5.40 12.39
C GLN A 38 -8.42 6.36 11.45
N LEU A 39 -7.25 5.96 10.94
CA LEU A 39 -6.52 6.72 9.93
C LEU A 39 -7.35 6.92 8.67
N ALA A 40 -7.96 5.84 8.15
CA ALA A 40 -8.86 5.92 6.99
C ALA A 40 -10.04 6.87 7.23
N LYS A 41 -10.65 6.83 8.43
CA LYS A 41 -11.73 7.74 8.81
C LYS A 41 -11.28 9.20 8.81
N GLN A 42 -10.07 9.49 9.29
CA GLN A 42 -9.53 10.86 9.30
C GLN A 42 -9.18 11.35 7.89
N LEU A 43 -8.62 10.48 7.04
CA LEU A 43 -8.35 10.80 5.64
C LEU A 43 -9.65 11.08 4.87
N SER A 44 -10.69 10.28 5.11
CA SER A 44 -12.01 10.49 4.52
C SER A 44 -12.62 11.84 4.93
N LYS A 45 -12.53 12.21 6.21
CA LYS A 45 -12.95 13.54 6.70
C LYS A 45 -12.20 14.71 6.05
N ARG A 46 -10.96 14.48 5.61
CA ARG A 46 -10.14 15.47 4.88
C ARG A 46 -10.39 15.48 3.37
N GLY A 47 -11.39 14.74 2.88
CA GLY A 47 -11.79 14.73 1.47
C GLY A 47 -11.10 13.68 0.61
N VAL A 48 -10.36 12.73 1.19
CA VAL A 48 -9.82 11.59 0.44
C VAL A 48 -10.94 10.57 0.20
N THR A 49 -11.34 10.40 -1.06
CA THR A 49 -12.47 9.55 -1.43
C THR A 49 -12.09 8.10 -1.73
N ASP A 50 -10.90 7.86 -2.28
CA ASP A 50 -10.43 6.53 -2.64
C ASP A 50 -9.36 6.03 -1.65
N ILE A 51 -9.81 5.25 -0.68
CA ILE A 51 -8.98 4.66 0.38
C ILE A 51 -9.15 3.14 0.33
N LYS A 52 -8.03 2.42 0.20
CA LYS A 52 -7.97 0.96 0.27
C LYS A 52 -7.27 0.54 1.54
N ILE A 53 -7.84 -0.43 2.25
CA ILE A 53 -7.24 -0.95 3.48
C ILE A 53 -7.03 -2.46 3.29
N TYR A 54 -5.79 -2.92 3.44
CA TYR A 54 -5.40 -4.31 3.28
C TYR A 54 -4.75 -4.86 4.53
N ASP A 55 -5.11 -6.08 4.88
CA ASP A 55 -4.43 -6.87 5.91
C ASP A 55 -3.34 -7.72 5.23
N VAL A 56 -2.07 -7.44 5.53
CA VAL A 56 -0.93 -8.14 4.92
C VAL A 56 -0.85 -9.62 5.32
N SER A 57 -1.55 -10.03 6.38
CA SER A 57 -1.61 -11.44 6.78
C SER A 57 -2.65 -12.26 6.00
N LYS A 58 -3.63 -11.58 5.38
CA LYS A 58 -4.75 -12.24 4.68
C LYS A 58 -4.71 -12.03 3.17
N THR A 59 -4.07 -10.97 2.72
CA THR A 59 -4.00 -10.59 1.31
C THR A 59 -2.58 -10.84 0.82
N ASN A 60 -2.44 -11.50 -0.32
CA ASN A 60 -1.12 -11.69 -0.92
C ASN A 60 -0.50 -10.33 -1.29
N ALA A 61 0.79 -10.18 -1.02
CA ALA A 61 1.57 -8.96 -1.27
C ALA A 61 1.42 -8.45 -2.71
N SER A 62 1.32 -9.34 -3.71
CA SER A 62 1.20 -8.95 -5.13
C SER A 62 -0.01 -8.05 -5.40
N TYR A 63 -1.15 -8.31 -4.75
CA TYR A 63 -2.36 -7.49 -4.92
C TYR A 63 -2.22 -6.12 -4.27
N ILE A 64 -1.58 -6.08 -3.09
CA ILE A 64 -1.33 -4.84 -2.36
C ILE A 64 -0.33 -3.97 -3.14
N ILE A 65 0.71 -4.57 -3.71
CA ILE A 65 1.72 -3.90 -4.53
C ILE A 65 1.09 -3.36 -5.82
N ALA A 66 0.23 -4.14 -6.48
CA ALA A 66 -0.46 -3.67 -7.68
C ALA A 66 -1.29 -2.40 -7.42
N ASP A 67 -1.99 -2.34 -6.29
CA ASP A 67 -2.68 -1.11 -5.88
C ASP A 67 -1.69 -0.02 -5.43
N ALA A 68 -0.61 -0.36 -4.73
CA ALA A 68 0.40 0.61 -4.31
C ALA A 68 0.98 1.39 -5.51
N TRP A 69 1.27 0.71 -6.63
CA TRP A 69 1.71 1.35 -7.87
C TRP A 69 0.64 2.22 -8.55
N LYS A 70 -0.63 1.84 -8.39
CA LYS A 70 -1.75 2.53 -9.00
C LYS A 70 -2.13 3.81 -8.26
N TYR A 71 -1.97 3.82 -6.94
CA TYR A 71 -2.35 4.92 -6.06
C TYR A 71 -1.19 5.86 -5.75
N THR A 72 -1.50 7.13 -5.46
CA THR A 72 -0.48 8.14 -5.16
C THR A 72 0.24 7.90 -3.83
N ASN A 73 -0.45 7.38 -2.82
CA ASN A 73 0.11 7.23 -1.47
C ASN A 73 -0.02 5.80 -0.96
N LEU A 74 1.04 5.30 -0.30
CA LEU A 74 1.05 4.05 0.45
C LEU A 74 1.40 4.34 1.90
N VAL A 75 0.60 3.79 2.82
CA VAL A 75 0.85 3.82 4.27
C VAL A 75 0.96 2.40 4.79
N THR A 76 2.06 2.10 5.47
CA THR A 76 2.32 0.80 6.08
C THR A 76 2.27 0.89 7.60
N ILE A 77 1.51 0.00 8.24
CA ILE A 77 1.36 -0.01 9.70
C ILE A 77 1.54 -1.44 10.21
N ALA A 78 2.48 -1.67 11.12
CA ALA A 78 2.68 -2.99 11.70
C ALA A 78 2.93 -2.89 13.21
N PRO A 79 2.53 -3.92 13.99
CA PRO A 79 2.95 -4.04 15.37
C PRO A 79 4.45 -4.39 15.41
N THR A 80 5.11 -3.96 16.48
CA THR A 80 6.43 -4.48 16.81
C THR A 80 6.28 -5.89 17.33
N TYR A 81 6.94 -6.85 16.68
CA TYR A 81 6.97 -8.26 17.06
C TYR A 81 8.43 -8.71 17.23
N ASN A 82 8.79 -9.20 18.41
CA ASN A 82 10.17 -9.62 18.71
C ASN A 82 11.24 -8.58 18.36
N LEU A 83 10.98 -7.31 18.72
CA LEU A 83 11.83 -6.14 18.39
C LEU A 83 11.98 -5.86 16.88
N ASN A 84 11.20 -6.54 16.03
CA ASN A 84 11.22 -6.42 14.58
C ASN A 84 9.79 -6.19 14.03
N LEU A 85 9.65 -6.18 12.71
CA LEU A 85 8.36 -6.20 12.04
C LEU A 85 7.74 -7.60 12.09
N SER A 86 6.42 -7.67 11.94
CA SER A 86 5.78 -8.96 11.68
C SER A 86 6.24 -9.54 10.34
N LEU A 87 6.49 -10.85 10.28
CA LEU A 87 6.98 -11.54 9.07
C LEU A 87 6.18 -11.20 7.78
N PRO A 88 4.83 -11.14 7.79
CA PRO A 88 4.08 -10.79 6.58
C PRO A 88 4.34 -9.34 6.12
N MET A 89 4.59 -8.42 7.06
CA MET A 89 4.94 -7.04 6.72
C MET A 89 6.38 -6.96 6.20
N GLU A 90 7.30 -7.68 6.82
CA GLU A 90 8.69 -7.74 6.36
C GLU A 90 8.80 -8.26 4.93
N ASN A 91 8.08 -9.34 4.60
CA ASN A 91 8.01 -9.85 3.23
C ASN A 91 7.44 -8.82 2.25
N PHE A 92 6.37 -8.12 2.64
CA PHE A 92 5.78 -7.06 1.81
C PHE A 92 6.76 -5.91 1.53
N ILE A 93 7.48 -5.44 2.56
CA ILE A 93 8.51 -4.40 2.41
C ILE A 93 9.68 -4.89 1.56
N HIS A 94 10.08 -6.16 1.74
CA HIS A 94 11.13 -6.77 0.94
C HIS A 94 10.76 -6.81 -0.55
N GLU A 95 9.53 -7.21 -0.89
CA GLU A 95 9.03 -7.21 -2.27
C GLU A 95 8.97 -5.79 -2.87
N LEU A 96 8.49 -4.80 -2.11
CA LEU A 96 8.49 -3.39 -2.54
C LEU A 96 9.91 -2.89 -2.86
N LYS A 97 10.88 -3.25 -2.01
CA LYS A 97 12.29 -2.92 -2.23
C LYS A 97 12.84 -3.62 -3.47
N ALA A 98 12.54 -4.90 -3.65
CA ALA A 98 12.98 -5.68 -4.81
C ALA A 98 12.42 -5.12 -6.14
N LEU A 99 11.20 -4.56 -6.11
CA LEU A 99 10.56 -3.92 -7.26
C LEU A 99 10.98 -2.46 -7.46
N ASN A 100 11.91 -1.94 -6.66
CA ASN A 100 12.36 -0.56 -6.68
C ASN A 100 11.18 0.44 -6.64
N PHE A 101 10.26 0.24 -5.69
CA PHE A 101 9.12 1.12 -5.49
C PHE A 101 9.56 2.55 -5.18
N GLN A 102 9.29 3.48 -6.09
CA GLN A 102 9.78 4.85 -6.03
C GLN A 102 8.82 5.82 -6.72
N ASN A 103 9.04 7.13 -6.53
CA ASN A 103 8.32 8.21 -7.20
C ASN A 103 6.84 8.41 -6.75
N HIS A 104 6.56 8.02 -5.50
CA HIS A 104 5.31 8.34 -4.80
C HIS A 104 5.59 9.47 -3.80
N LYS A 105 5.41 10.74 -4.24
CA LYS A 105 5.58 11.96 -3.43
C LYS A 105 4.24 12.60 -3.11
#